data_AF-A0A3C2A5V3-F1
#
_entry.id   AF-A0A3C2A5V3-F1
#
_cell.length_a   1.000
_cell.length_b   1.000
_cell.length_c   1.000
_cell.angle_alpha   90.00
_cell.angle_beta   90.00
_cell.angle_gamma   90.00
#
_symmetry.space_group_name_H-M   'P 1'
#
loop_
_entity.id
_entity.type
_entity.pdbx_description
1 polymer ?
#
loop_
_entity_poly.entity_id
_entity_poly.type
_entity_poly.pdbx_seq_one_letter_code
_entity_poly.pdbx_strand_id
1 'polypeptide(L)'
;MTERTVFSINSIAKVFAGTTVMQLADRGMIQLQDSLGAYLDSLPASWQGITLRQLLNHTSGLPDIEDVAAGGVIGGQGEAHVWELVKQQPLVGTPGTKFRYIATHYGLIQQVIEQVSGMDYLSFLDSAQFEPLGITNITFGSSFEVVPHLGPTYSLYQRDPT
;
A
#
# COMPACT_ATOMS: atom_id res chain seq x y z
N MET A 1 -4.23 -28.93 1.24
CA MET A 1 -4.91 -27.66 0.93
C MET A 1 -6.33 -27.95 0.47
N THR A 2 -7.27 -27.03 0.68
CA THR A 2 -8.66 -27.14 0.22
C THR A 2 -9.06 -25.86 -0.50
N GLU A 3 -10.21 -25.85 -1.18
CA GLU A 3 -10.77 -24.64 -1.82
C GLU A 3 -11.06 -23.49 -0.83
N ARG A 4 -11.15 -23.80 0.47
CA ARG A 4 -11.38 -22.80 1.53
C ARG A 4 -10.09 -22.26 2.14
N THR A 5 -8.92 -22.81 1.76
CA THR A 5 -7.64 -22.37 2.34
C THR A 5 -7.37 -20.92 1.95
N VAL A 6 -7.18 -20.06 2.95
CA VAL A 6 -6.87 -18.64 2.78
C VAL A 6 -5.36 -18.46 2.71
N PHE A 7 -4.91 -17.61 1.78
CA PHE A 7 -3.50 -17.31 1.56
C PHE A 7 -3.25 -15.81 1.64
N SER A 8 -2.11 -15.43 2.21
CA SER A 8 -1.60 -14.08 2.04
C SER A 8 -1.24 -13.87 0.57
N ILE A 9 -2.00 -13.00 -0.11
CA ILE A 9 -1.75 -12.66 -1.51
C ILE A 9 -0.61 -11.62 -1.66
N ASN A 10 -0.14 -11.05 -0.55
CA ASN A 10 0.98 -10.12 -0.48
C ASN A 10 0.87 -9.01 -1.55
N SER A 11 1.89 -8.86 -2.38
CA SER A 11 1.95 -7.82 -3.40
C SER A 11 0.90 -7.94 -4.51
N ILE A 12 0.16 -9.04 -4.63
CA ILE A 12 -1.02 -9.12 -5.52
C ILE A 12 -2.11 -8.13 -5.07
N ALA A 13 -2.16 -7.79 -3.76
CA ALA A 13 -3.12 -6.82 -3.23
C ALA A 13 -3.06 -5.45 -3.95
N LYS A 14 -1.91 -5.10 -4.52
CA LYS A 14 -1.69 -3.87 -5.30
C LYS A 14 -2.61 -3.75 -6.52
N VAL A 15 -3.07 -4.87 -7.08
CA VAL A 15 -4.04 -4.87 -8.20
C VAL A 15 -5.37 -4.26 -7.77
N PHE A 16 -5.86 -4.56 -6.57
CA PHE A 16 -7.10 -3.99 -6.05
C PHE A 16 -6.96 -2.49 -5.81
N ALA A 17 -5.85 -2.06 -5.19
CA ALA A 17 -5.54 -0.64 -4.99
C ALA A 17 -5.45 0.13 -6.33
N GLY A 18 -4.71 -0.40 -7.30
CA GLY A 18 -4.59 0.20 -8.64
C GLY A 18 -5.93 0.26 -9.36
N THR A 19 -6.76 -0.78 -9.22
CA THR A 19 -8.13 -0.80 -9.77
C THR A 19 -8.99 0.30 -9.14
N THR A 20 -8.91 0.49 -7.81
CA THR A 20 -9.63 1.58 -7.14
C THR A 20 -9.22 2.95 -7.67
N VAL A 21 -7.92 3.18 -7.87
CA VAL A 21 -7.43 4.44 -8.46
C VAL A 21 -8.04 4.64 -9.85
N MET A 22 -8.08 3.61 -10.69
CA MET A 22 -8.72 3.73 -12.01
C MET A 22 -10.24 3.95 -11.92
N GLN A 23 -10.95 3.30 -11.00
CA GLN A 23 -12.39 3.52 -10.76
C GLN A 23 -12.69 4.96 -10.32
N LEU A 24 -11.87 5.53 -9.44
CA LEU A 24 -11.98 6.93 -9.01
C LEU A 24 -11.67 7.89 -10.17
N ALA A 25 -10.68 7.55 -11.01
CA ALA A 25 -10.34 8.33 -12.20
C ALA A 25 -11.48 8.32 -13.23
N ASP A 26 -12.11 7.17 -13.48
CA ASP A 26 -13.27 7.04 -14.38
C ASP A 26 -14.47 7.86 -13.90
N ARG A 27 -14.61 8.05 -12.59
CA ARG A 27 -15.63 8.91 -11.96
C ARG A 27 -15.25 10.39 -11.97
N GLY A 28 -14.08 10.75 -12.49
CA GLY A 28 -13.56 12.12 -12.49
C GLY A 28 -13.20 12.65 -11.10
N MET A 29 -13.07 11.78 -10.09
CA MET A 29 -12.74 12.17 -8.73
C MET A 29 -11.24 12.43 -8.54
N ILE A 30 -10.40 11.80 -9.38
CA ILE A 30 -8.95 11.99 -9.41
C ILE A 30 -8.42 12.01 -10.84
N GLN A 31 -7.23 12.56 -11.05
CA GLN A 31 -6.48 12.41 -12.29
C GLN A 31 -5.09 11.83 -12.01
N LEU A 32 -4.60 10.96 -12.88
CA LEU A 32 -3.29 10.31 -12.66
C LEU A 32 -2.11 11.30 -12.65
N GLN A 33 -2.27 12.45 -13.29
CA GLN A 33 -1.32 13.56 -13.32
C GLN A 33 -1.41 14.47 -12.09
N ASP A 34 -2.43 14.32 -11.26
CA ASP A 34 -2.57 15.14 -10.06
C ASP A 34 -1.43 14.84 -9.10
N SER A 35 -0.95 15.90 -8.46
CA SER A 35 0.09 15.82 -7.46
C SER A 35 -0.49 15.29 -6.14
N LEU A 36 0.33 14.62 -5.33
CA LEU A 36 -0.13 14.12 -4.04
C LEU A 36 -0.57 15.24 -3.10
N GLY A 37 0.07 16.41 -3.21
CA GLY A 37 -0.32 17.61 -2.45
C GLY A 37 -1.69 18.16 -2.82
N ALA A 38 -2.31 17.74 -3.93
CA ALA A 38 -3.69 18.09 -4.24
C ALA A 38 -4.71 17.35 -3.35
N TYR A 39 -4.29 16.26 -2.69
CA TYR A 39 -5.13 15.40 -1.87
C TYR A 39 -4.67 15.39 -0.40
N LEU A 40 -3.36 15.36 -0.15
CA LEU A 40 -2.80 15.10 1.17
C LEU A 40 -2.05 16.33 1.71
N ASP A 41 -2.58 16.93 2.78
CA ASP A 41 -2.06 18.18 3.36
C ASP A 41 -0.82 17.99 4.25
N SER A 42 -0.58 16.77 4.78
CA SER A 42 0.48 16.48 5.77
C SER A 42 1.74 15.84 5.18
N LEU A 43 2.04 16.16 3.91
CA LEU A 43 3.20 15.64 3.19
C LEU A 43 4.42 16.56 3.28
N PRO A 44 5.64 15.99 3.34
CA PRO A 44 6.87 16.75 3.12
C PRO A 44 6.80 17.54 1.82
N ALA A 45 7.32 18.77 1.82
CA ALA A 45 7.29 19.65 0.63
C ALA A 45 7.90 18.99 -0.62
N SER A 46 8.94 18.16 -0.45
CA SER A 46 9.57 17.40 -1.53
C SER A 46 8.69 16.31 -2.13
N TRP A 47 7.64 15.86 -1.42
CA TRP A 47 6.73 14.80 -1.87
C TRP A 47 5.48 15.37 -2.56
N GLN A 48 5.09 16.61 -2.24
CA GLN A 48 3.83 17.19 -2.70
C GLN A 48 3.68 17.21 -4.22
N GLY A 49 4.77 17.41 -4.96
CA GLY A 49 4.77 17.45 -6.43
C GLY A 49 4.81 16.09 -7.13
N ILE A 50 4.94 14.98 -6.39
CA ILE A 50 4.89 13.63 -6.95
C ILE A 50 3.47 13.34 -7.43
N THR A 51 3.31 12.63 -8.54
CA THR A 51 1.99 12.34 -9.11
C THR A 51 1.48 10.95 -8.75
N LEU A 52 0.16 10.76 -8.80
CA LEU A 52 -0.45 9.42 -8.64
C LEU A 52 0.10 8.41 -9.66
N ARG A 53 0.32 8.83 -10.91
CA ARG A 53 0.95 8.00 -11.95
C ARG A 53 2.33 7.51 -11.52
N GLN A 54 3.13 8.37 -10.89
CA GLN A 54 4.47 8.02 -10.42
C GLN A 54 4.45 7.04 -9.24
N LEU A 55 3.40 7.06 -8.41
CA LEU A 55 3.19 6.01 -7.39
C LEU A 55 2.85 4.68 -8.06
N LEU A 56 1.84 4.66 -8.94
CA LEU A 56 1.35 3.45 -9.60
C LEU A 56 2.42 2.73 -10.43
N ASN A 57 3.26 3.48 -11.14
CA ASN A 57 4.31 2.93 -11.99
C ASN A 57 5.66 2.79 -11.28
N HIS A 58 5.71 3.03 -9.96
CA HIS A 58 6.90 2.92 -9.14
C HIS A 58 8.07 3.85 -9.50
N THR A 59 7.82 5.08 -9.97
CA THR A 59 8.87 6.03 -10.39
C THR A 59 9.01 7.28 -9.51
N SER A 60 8.42 7.31 -8.32
CA SER A 60 8.34 8.53 -7.50
C SER A 60 9.69 9.06 -6.97
N GLY A 61 10.70 8.18 -6.78
CA GLY A 61 11.93 8.54 -6.08
C GLY A 61 11.80 8.63 -4.54
N LEU A 62 10.64 8.30 -3.97
CA LEU A 62 10.39 8.29 -2.51
C LEU A 62 11.24 7.26 -1.78
N PRO A 63 11.60 7.45 -0.50
CA PRO A 63 12.18 6.42 0.37
C PRO A 63 11.20 5.26 0.64
N ASP A 64 11.70 4.06 0.96
CA ASP A 64 10.84 2.92 1.32
C ASP A 64 10.58 2.88 2.83
N ILE A 65 9.31 2.73 3.21
CA ILE A 65 8.89 2.60 4.60
C ILE A 65 9.43 1.29 5.22
N GLU A 66 9.61 0.25 4.41
CA GLU A 66 10.18 -1.02 4.85
C GLU A 66 11.68 -0.91 5.18
N ASP A 67 12.43 -0.05 4.48
CA ASP A 67 13.87 0.19 4.73
C ASP A 67 14.08 0.89 6.09
N VAL A 68 13.27 1.91 6.36
CA VAL A 68 13.35 2.73 7.58
C VAL A 68 12.90 1.95 8.81
N ALA A 69 12.08 0.92 8.60
CA ALA A 69 11.55 0.14 9.68
C ALA A 69 12.60 -0.75 10.37
N ALA A 70 13.84 -0.92 9.85
CA ALA A 70 14.97 -1.69 10.39
C ALA A 70 14.66 -2.47 11.69
N GLY A 71 13.85 -3.53 11.55
CA GLY A 71 13.02 -4.12 12.63
C GLY A 71 11.55 -4.38 12.21
N GLY A 72 11.10 -3.77 11.12
CA GLY A 72 9.76 -3.88 10.53
C GLY A 72 8.71 -2.99 11.21
N VAL A 73 7.58 -2.76 10.52
CA VAL A 73 6.32 -2.26 11.15
C VAL A 73 5.87 -3.22 12.27
N ILE A 74 6.37 -4.46 12.23
CA ILE A 74 6.23 -5.53 13.20
C ILE A 74 7.10 -5.31 14.47
N GLY A 75 8.05 -4.38 14.45
CA GLY A 75 8.94 -4.04 15.57
C GLY A 75 8.28 -3.32 16.75
N GLY A 76 6.95 -3.18 16.75
CA GLY A 76 6.18 -2.67 17.89
C GLY A 76 6.18 -1.14 18.07
N GLN A 77 6.79 -0.39 17.16
CA GLN A 77 6.82 1.09 17.21
C GLN A 77 5.51 1.74 16.72
N GLY A 78 4.65 0.97 16.04
CA GLY A 78 3.37 1.43 15.49
C GLY A 78 3.50 2.12 14.13
N GLU A 79 2.51 1.92 13.26
CA GLU A 79 2.51 2.42 11.88
C GLU A 79 2.73 3.94 11.78
N ALA A 80 2.07 4.72 12.64
CA ALA A 80 2.22 6.17 12.68
C ALA A 80 3.67 6.62 12.90
N HIS A 81 4.42 5.94 13.79
CA HIS A 81 5.81 6.28 14.04
C HIS A 81 6.68 6.02 12.82
N VAL A 82 6.47 4.89 12.13
CA VAL A 82 7.25 4.55 10.93
C VAL A 82 6.96 5.55 9.80
N TRP A 83 5.70 6.00 9.65
CA TRP A 83 5.35 7.07 8.72
C TRP A 83 6.10 8.37 8.99
N GLU A 84 6.24 8.76 10.26
CA GLU A 84 7.00 9.96 10.61
C GLU A 84 8.49 9.81 10.29
N LEU A 85 9.08 8.63 10.52
CA LEU A 85 10.47 8.38 10.18
C LEU A 85 10.71 8.41 8.65
N VAL A 86 9.85 7.79 7.85
CA VAL A 86 10.02 7.76 6.39
C VAL A 86 9.80 9.15 5.77
N LYS A 87 8.89 9.96 6.32
CA LYS A 87 8.67 11.36 5.89
C LYS A 87 9.90 12.25 6.13
N GLN A 88 10.78 11.91 7.08
CA GLN A 88 12.02 12.63 7.35
C GLN A 88 13.17 12.27 6.39
N GLN A 89 13.03 11.19 5.63
CA GLN A 89 14.07 10.77 4.69
C GLN A 89 14.03 11.62 3.40
N PRO A 90 15.20 11.94 2.80
CA PRO A 90 15.25 12.61 1.52
C PRO A 90 14.68 11.73 0.40
N LEU A 91 14.32 12.36 -0.72
CA LEU A 91 14.11 11.61 -1.95
C LEU A 91 15.42 10.90 -2.33
N VAL A 92 15.30 9.63 -2.73
CA VAL A 92 16.45 8.82 -3.13
C VAL A 92 16.66 8.85 -4.66
N GLY A 93 15.82 9.57 -5.38
CA GLY A 93 15.92 9.76 -6.82
C GLY A 93 14.99 10.86 -7.32
N THR A 94 15.19 11.27 -8.58
CA THR A 94 14.35 12.28 -9.23
C THR A 94 13.01 11.64 -9.64
N PRO A 95 11.85 12.23 -9.26
CA PRO A 95 10.55 11.71 -9.64
C PRO A 95 10.40 11.52 -11.16
N GLY A 96 9.84 10.40 -11.58
CA GLY A 96 9.61 10.01 -12.97
C GLY A 96 10.81 9.42 -13.71
N THR A 97 12.00 9.34 -13.10
CA THR A 97 13.22 8.98 -13.83
C THR A 97 13.66 7.52 -13.71
N LYS A 98 13.36 6.85 -12.59
CA LYS A 98 13.80 5.46 -12.33
C LYS A 98 12.71 4.66 -11.62
N PHE A 99 12.54 3.41 -12.05
CA PHE A 99 11.68 2.44 -11.38
C PHE A 99 12.31 1.97 -10.06
N ARG A 100 11.53 1.99 -8.98
CA ARG A 100 11.85 1.36 -7.70
C ARG A 100 10.60 0.81 -7.02
N TYR A 101 10.57 -0.51 -6.87
CA TYR A 101 9.48 -1.21 -6.21
C TYR A 101 9.57 -1.00 -4.70
N ILE A 102 8.62 -0.28 -4.11
CA ILE A 102 8.61 0.10 -2.68
C ILE A 102 7.20 0.06 -2.11
N ALA A 103 7.08 -0.18 -0.81
CA ALA A 103 5.79 -0.24 -0.12
C ALA A 103 5.16 1.14 0.09
N THR A 104 5.97 2.18 0.28
CA THR A 104 5.51 3.58 0.50
C THR A 104 4.48 4.04 -0.53
N HIS A 105 4.61 3.63 -1.79
CA HIS A 105 3.67 4.02 -2.85
C HIS A 105 2.23 3.60 -2.54
N TYR A 106 2.03 2.38 -2.05
CA TYR A 106 0.67 1.85 -1.85
C TYR A 106 0.05 2.33 -0.55
N GLY A 107 0.87 2.66 0.46
CA GLY A 107 0.41 3.39 1.63
C GLY A 107 -0.09 4.81 1.29
N LEU A 108 0.61 5.52 0.41
CA LEU A 108 0.17 6.84 -0.08
C LEU A 108 -1.07 6.73 -0.99
N ILE A 109 -1.14 5.71 -1.86
CA ILE A 109 -2.34 5.45 -2.68
C ILE A 109 -3.55 5.21 -1.78
N GLN A 110 -3.41 4.41 -0.72
CA GLN A 110 -4.47 4.18 0.26
C GLN A 110 -4.95 5.50 0.88
N GLN A 111 -4.05 6.34 1.37
CA GLN A 111 -4.41 7.64 1.96
C GLN A 111 -5.16 8.54 0.97
N VAL A 112 -4.76 8.56 -0.30
CA VAL A 112 -5.49 9.34 -1.33
C VAL A 112 -6.89 8.77 -1.56
N ILE A 113 -7.04 7.44 -1.63
CA ILE A 113 -8.36 6.80 -1.79
C ILE A 113 -9.28 7.17 -0.63
N GLU A 114 -8.79 7.07 0.61
CA GLU A 114 -9.58 7.39 1.81
C GLU A 114 -9.99 8.87 1.82
N GLN A 115 -9.05 9.76 1.52
CA GLN A 115 -9.30 11.20 1.48
C GLN A 115 -10.32 11.59 0.41
N VAL A 116 -10.20 11.04 -0.79
CA VAL A 116 -11.08 11.39 -1.92
C VAL A 116 -12.45 10.75 -1.81
N SER A 117 -12.53 9.53 -1.27
CA SER A 117 -13.80 8.82 -1.11
C SER A 117 -14.56 9.19 0.17
N GLY A 118 -13.86 9.68 1.21
CA GLY A 118 -14.41 9.86 2.55
C GLY A 118 -14.73 8.55 3.26
N MET A 119 -14.23 7.42 2.75
CA MET A 119 -14.46 6.07 3.28
C MET A 119 -13.13 5.46 3.73
N ASP A 120 -13.19 4.58 4.73
CA ASP A 120 -12.08 3.67 5.02
C ASP A 120 -11.75 2.80 3.79
N TYR A 121 -10.47 2.53 3.56
CA TYR A 121 -10.00 1.85 2.35
C TYR A 121 -10.60 0.45 2.17
N LEU A 122 -10.71 -0.33 3.26
CA LEU A 122 -11.27 -1.68 3.18
C LEU A 122 -12.76 -1.62 2.91
N SER A 123 -13.47 -0.68 3.53
CA SER A 123 -14.89 -0.44 3.27
C SER A 123 -15.14 -0.01 1.82
N PHE A 124 -14.24 0.79 1.24
CA PHE A 124 -14.31 1.16 -0.17
C PHE A 124 -14.11 -0.07 -1.07
N LEU A 125 -13.06 -0.86 -0.83
CA LEU A 125 -12.80 -2.08 -1.61
C LEU A 125 -13.98 -3.06 -1.56
N ASP A 126 -14.57 -3.23 -0.38
CA ASP A 126 -15.69 -4.13 -0.19
C ASP A 126 -16.88 -3.72 -1.06
N SER A 127 -17.34 -2.47 -0.92
CA SER A 127 -18.47 -1.94 -1.68
C SER A 127 -18.20 -1.78 -3.19
N ALA A 128 -16.97 -1.45 -3.59
CA ALA A 128 -16.63 -1.12 -4.98
C ALA A 128 -16.11 -2.31 -5.80
N GLN A 129 -15.61 -3.36 -5.15
CA GLN A 129 -14.97 -4.50 -5.84
C GLN A 129 -15.44 -5.86 -5.31
N PHE A 130 -15.51 -6.09 -3.99
CA PHE A 130 -15.78 -7.44 -3.47
C PHE A 130 -17.26 -7.81 -3.48
N GLU A 131 -18.14 -6.97 -2.92
CA GLU A 131 -19.59 -7.20 -2.93
C GLU A 131 -20.16 -7.37 -4.34
N PRO A 132 -19.83 -6.50 -5.34
CA PRO A 132 -20.37 -6.63 -6.69
C PRO A 132 -19.91 -7.89 -7.41
N LEU A 133 -18.74 -8.43 -7.05
CA LEU A 133 -18.18 -9.66 -7.61
C LEU A 133 -18.56 -10.92 -6.80
N GLY A 134 -19.27 -10.76 -5.68
CA GLY A 134 -19.61 -11.87 -4.78
C GLY A 134 -18.39 -12.51 -4.11
N ILE A 135 -17.31 -11.75 -3.91
CA ILE A 135 -16.09 -12.23 -3.25
C ILE A 135 -16.30 -12.18 -1.74
N THR A 136 -16.56 -13.34 -1.12
CA THR A 136 -16.86 -13.43 0.32
C THR A 136 -15.73 -14.06 1.16
N ASN A 137 -14.67 -14.55 0.51
CA ASN A 137 -13.54 -15.21 1.18
C ASN A 137 -12.25 -14.40 0.99
N ILE A 138 -12.29 -13.14 1.42
CA ILE A 138 -11.18 -12.20 1.42
C ILE A 138 -11.22 -11.39 2.72
N THR A 139 -10.06 -11.12 3.31
CA THR A 139 -9.95 -10.29 4.51
C THR A 139 -8.62 -9.56 4.47
N PHE A 140 -8.54 -8.44 5.18
CA PHE A 140 -7.25 -7.83 5.46
C PHE A 140 -6.52 -8.66 6.52
N GLY A 141 -5.25 -8.96 6.27
CA GLY A 141 -4.44 -9.78 7.17
C GLY A 141 -3.76 -8.91 8.22
N SER A 142 -4.03 -9.18 9.49
CA SER A 142 -3.25 -8.67 10.62
C SER A 142 -2.51 -9.84 11.28
N SER A 143 -1.24 -9.64 11.64
CA SER A 143 -0.47 -10.62 12.41
C SER A 143 -1.03 -10.87 13.82
N PHE A 144 -2.01 -10.06 14.25
CA PHE A 144 -2.67 -10.15 15.55
C PHE A 144 -4.04 -10.81 15.49
N GLU A 145 -4.57 -11.08 14.28
CA GLU A 145 -5.92 -11.63 14.10
C GLU A 145 -5.87 -13.10 13.68
N VAL A 146 -6.77 -13.90 14.25
CA VAL A 146 -6.94 -15.29 13.85
C VAL A 146 -7.85 -15.35 12.63
N VAL A 147 -7.27 -15.63 11.47
CA VAL A 147 -8.02 -15.81 10.21
C VAL A 147 -8.39 -17.28 10.03
N PRO A 148 -9.69 -17.64 9.99
CA PRO A 148 -10.12 -19.00 9.72
C PRO A 148 -9.55 -19.53 8.40
N HIS A 149 -9.14 -20.80 8.39
CA HIS A 149 -8.59 -21.48 7.22
C HIS A 149 -7.29 -20.89 6.64
N LEU A 150 -6.59 -20.01 7.37
CA LEU A 150 -5.28 -19.49 6.97
C LEU A 150 -4.29 -20.64 6.80
N GLY A 151 -3.71 -20.75 5.61
CA GLY A 151 -2.63 -21.68 5.32
C GLY A 151 -1.36 -21.25 6.05
N PRO A 152 -0.61 -22.17 6.69
CA PRO A 152 0.66 -21.84 7.32
C PRO A 152 1.68 -21.35 6.28
N THR A 153 2.41 -20.29 6.64
CA THR A 153 3.56 -19.81 5.87
C THR A 153 4.79 -20.64 6.23
N TYR A 154 5.52 -21.12 5.23
CA TYR A 154 6.78 -21.82 5.42
C TYR A 154 7.91 -21.06 4.75
N SER A 155 9.04 -20.96 5.45
CA SER A 155 10.30 -20.41 4.92
C SER A 155 11.43 -21.37 5.25
N LEU A 156 12.27 -21.69 4.26
CA LEU A 156 13.48 -22.45 4.47
C LEU A 156 14.62 -21.48 4.78
N TYR A 157 15.15 -21.53 6.00
CA TYR A 157 16.36 -20.81 6.37
C TYR A 157 17.54 -21.78 6.31
N GLN A 158 18.55 -21.50 5.48
CA GLN A 158 19.84 -22.15 5.63
C GLN A 158 20.49 -21.59 6.90
N ARG A 159 20.70 -22.46 7.91
CA ARG A 159 21.60 -22.12 9.01
C ARG A 159 23.01 -22.08 8.45
N ASP A 160 23.72 -20.98 8.67
CA ASP A 160 25.16 -20.92 8.40
C ASP A 160 25.83 -22.10 9.10
N PRO A 161 26.67 -22.88 8.39
CA PRO A 161 27.49 -23.90 9.03
C PRO A 161 28.47 -23.19 9.98
N THR A 162 28.24 -23.34 11.28
CA THR A 162 29.16 -22.93 12.35
C THR A 162 30.53 -23.57 12.18
#